data_AF-A0A7Y5NEH2-F1
#
_entry.id   AF-A0A7Y5NEH2-F1
#
_cell.length_a   1.000
_cell.length_b   1.000
_cell.length_c   1.000
_cell.angle_alpha   90.00
_cell.angle_beta   90.00
_cell.angle_gamma   90.00
#
_symmetry.space_group_name_H-M   'P 1'
#
loop_
_entity.id
_entity.type
_entity.pdbx_description
1 polymer ?
#
loop_
_entity_poly.entity_id
_entity_poly.type
_entity_poly.pdbx_seq_one_letter_code
_entity_poly.pdbx_strand_id
1 'polypeptide(L)'
;MIIQTLTVKNFRCIRDATLECSNLTAILGRNGAGKSAFLYAIEYFYDIAAPFTEEDFFGRDISKPVEFCITYTALREEEFEEFRSFIQDGQLIVTKRAVYEDGKFVQKYFGNAMQIPQFAEIRKHSKKSDKVSAWNELVTKADFPDITHRAKSADQVDSFMSEYENAHPELRRP
;
A
#
# COMPACT_ATOMS: atom_id res chain seq x y z
N MET A 1 1.49 11.68 15.52
CA MET A 1 1.97 11.02 14.30
C MET A 1 2.63 12.00 13.33
N ILE A 2 3.60 11.54 12.54
CA ILE A 2 4.29 12.28 11.46
C ILE A 2 4.28 11.41 10.20
N ILE A 3 4.10 12.02 9.02
CA ILE A 3 4.21 11.30 7.73
C ILE A 3 5.67 10.89 7.54
N GLN A 4 5.92 9.58 7.43
CA GLN A 4 7.23 9.03 7.08
C GLN A 4 7.35 8.85 5.57
N THR A 5 6.32 8.31 4.92
CA THR A 5 6.31 8.16 3.46
C THR A 5 4.95 8.49 2.88
N LEU A 6 4.96 9.02 1.66
CA LEU A 6 3.78 9.21 0.82
C LEU A 6 4.07 8.58 -0.55
N THR A 7 3.34 7.52 -0.88
CA THR A 7 3.34 6.93 -2.22
C THR A 7 2.10 7.41 -2.98
N VAL A 8 2.31 7.94 -4.18
CA VAL A 8 1.26 8.45 -5.05
C VAL A 8 1.26 7.67 -6.36
N LYS A 9 0.10 7.13 -6.74
CA LYS A 9 -0.09 6.42 -8.01
C LYS A 9 -1.22 7.02 -8.84
N ASN A 10 -0.97 7.11 -10.13
CA ASN A 10 -1.87 7.59 -11.18
C ASN A 10 -2.52 8.96 -10.92
N PHE A 11 -1.86 9.87 -10.20
CA PHE A 11 -2.40 11.19 -9.88
C PHE A 11 -1.74 12.31 -10.69
N ARG A 12 -2.50 13.01 -11.52
CA ARG A 12 -2.05 14.14 -12.34
C ARG A 12 -0.80 13.78 -13.16
N CYS A 13 0.35 14.38 -12.86
CA CYS A 13 1.60 14.08 -13.56
C CYS A 13 2.42 12.95 -12.91
N ILE A 14 1.97 12.38 -11.79
CA ILE A 14 2.64 11.30 -11.08
C ILE A 14 2.00 9.96 -11.49
N ARG A 15 2.77 9.12 -12.17
CA ARG A 15 2.34 7.75 -12.49
C ARG A 15 2.51 6.82 -11.29
N ASP A 16 3.70 6.80 -10.71
CA ASP A 16 4.04 6.06 -9.51
C ASP A 16 5.32 6.69 -8.92
N ALA A 17 5.22 7.27 -7.74
CA ALA A 17 6.36 7.84 -7.04
C ALA A 17 6.15 7.88 -5.53
N THR A 18 7.25 7.76 -4.79
CA THR A 18 7.28 7.81 -3.33
C THR A 18 8.09 9.02 -2.87
N LEU A 19 7.55 9.74 -1.90
CA LEU A 19 8.21 10.82 -1.18
C LEU A 19 8.54 10.35 0.24
N GLU A 20 9.82 10.31 0.56
CA GLU A 20 10.32 10.14 1.93
C GLU A 20 10.21 11.46 2.68
N CYS A 21 9.67 11.41 3.88
CA CYS A 21 9.37 12.56 4.72
C CYS A 21 10.10 12.44 6.07
N SER A 22 10.51 13.60 6.58
CA SER A 22 10.98 13.79 7.95
C SER A 22 10.26 14.98 8.59
N ASN A 23 10.65 15.34 9.81
CA ASN A 23 10.08 16.49 10.54
C ASN A 23 10.11 17.80 9.73
N LEU A 24 11.09 17.95 8.83
CA LEU A 24 11.14 19.02 7.85
C LEU A 24 11.52 18.44 6.49
N THR A 25 10.60 18.51 5.53
CA THR A 25 10.80 17.97 4.19
C THR A 25 10.73 19.09 3.16
N ALA A 26 11.83 19.32 2.45
CA ALA A 26 11.91 20.32 1.39
C ALA A 26 11.84 19.66 0.01
N ILE A 27 10.83 20.01 -0.79
CA ILE A 27 10.65 19.46 -2.14
C ILE A 27 11.17 20.49 -3.16
N LEU A 28 12.27 20.16 -3.84
CA LEU A 28 12.94 21.03 -4.80
C LEU A 28 12.84 20.45 -6.23
N GLY A 29 12.93 21.33 -7.23
CA GLY A 29 12.89 20.92 -8.64
C GLY A 29 12.23 21.96 -9.55
N ARG A 30 12.27 21.72 -10.86
CA ARG A 30 11.73 22.63 -11.88
C ARG A 30 10.19 22.73 -11.81
N ASN A 31 9.62 23.77 -12.39
CA ASN A 31 8.17 23.90 -12.54
C ASN A 31 7.63 22.75 -13.39
N GLY A 32 6.45 22.24 -13.02
CA GLY A 32 5.84 21.08 -13.68
C GLY A 32 6.40 19.72 -13.29
N ALA A 33 7.47 19.64 -12.48
CA ALA A 33 8.08 18.36 -12.08
C ALA A 33 7.28 17.53 -11.05
N GLY A 34 6.04 17.94 -10.74
CA GLY A 34 5.16 17.19 -9.81
C GLY A 34 5.27 17.57 -8.33
N LYS A 35 6.06 18.57 -7.96
CA LYS A 35 6.20 19.03 -6.55
C LYS A 35 4.84 19.37 -5.91
N SER A 36 4.06 20.23 -6.56
CA SER A 36 2.72 20.58 -6.09
C SER A 36 1.77 19.38 -6.12
N ALA A 37 1.95 18.44 -7.05
CA ALA A 37 1.12 17.24 -7.12
C ALA A 37 1.27 16.36 -5.86
N PHE A 38 2.46 16.26 -5.27
CA PHE A 38 2.63 15.62 -3.96
C PHE A 38 1.88 16.36 -2.84
N LEU A 39 1.95 17.70 -2.81
CA LEU A 39 1.21 18.49 -1.82
C LEU A 39 -0.31 18.33 -1.98
N TYR A 40 -0.80 18.36 -3.22
CA TYR A 40 -2.21 18.11 -3.53
C TYR A 40 -2.63 16.67 -3.21
N ALA A 41 -1.75 15.68 -3.35
CA ALA A 41 -2.04 14.32 -2.94
C ALA A 41 -2.28 14.22 -1.43
N ILE A 42 -1.50 14.96 -0.62
CA ILE A 42 -1.72 15.05 0.84
C ILE A 42 -3.06 15.73 1.13
N GLU A 43 -3.34 16.86 0.47
CA GLU A 43 -4.61 17.58 0.64
C GLU A 43 -5.81 16.68 0.29
N TYR A 44 -5.79 16.03 -0.87
CA TYR A 44 -6.83 15.09 -1.30
C TYR A 44 -6.89 13.85 -0.41
N PHE A 45 -5.78 13.43 0.21
CA PHE A 45 -5.79 12.33 1.16
C PHE A 45 -6.59 12.70 2.42
N TYR A 46 -6.45 13.92 2.96
CA TYR A 46 -7.16 14.33 4.17
C TYR A 46 -8.60 14.81 3.91
N ASP A 47 -8.89 15.35 2.74
CA ASP A 47 -10.27 15.72 2.37
C ASP A 47 -11.09 14.48 2.00
N ILE A 48 -11.96 14.03 2.91
CA ILE A 48 -12.83 12.85 2.72
C ILE A 48 -13.71 13.00 1.47
N ALA A 49 -14.09 14.22 1.11
CA ALA A 49 -14.98 14.52 -0.01
C ALA A 49 -14.24 15.16 -1.21
N ALA A 50 -12.93 14.93 -1.30
CA ALA A 50 -12.07 15.54 -2.33
C ALA A 50 -12.73 15.48 -3.73
N PRO A 51 -12.81 16.60 -4.46
CA PRO A 51 -13.55 16.67 -5.72
C PRO A 51 -12.71 16.13 -6.88
N PHE A 52 -12.55 14.81 -6.96
CA PHE A 52 -11.87 14.16 -8.07
C PHE A 52 -12.57 14.46 -9.40
N THR A 53 -11.76 14.73 -10.41
CA THR A 53 -12.17 14.86 -11.82
C THR A 53 -11.28 14.01 -12.71
N GLU A 54 -11.64 13.83 -13.98
CA GLU A 54 -10.80 13.09 -14.95
C GLU A 54 -9.39 13.68 -15.08
N GLU A 55 -9.24 14.99 -14.90
CA GLU A 55 -7.94 15.70 -14.96
C GLU A 55 -6.99 15.31 -13.81
N ASP A 56 -7.53 14.77 -12.71
CA ASP A 56 -6.73 14.29 -11.59
C ASP A 56 -6.11 12.91 -11.85
N PHE A 57 -6.54 12.21 -12.89
CA PHE A 57 -6.01 10.89 -13.26
C PHE A 57 -4.81 11.04 -14.20
N PHE A 58 -3.78 10.23 -14.00
CA PHE A 58 -2.59 10.29 -14.83
C PHE A 58 -2.92 9.97 -16.29
N GLY A 59 -2.62 10.92 -17.18
CA GLY A 59 -3.00 10.82 -18.59
C GLY A 59 -4.51 10.79 -18.83
N ARG A 60 -5.33 11.24 -17.85
CA ARG A 60 -6.80 11.16 -17.85
C ARG A 60 -7.34 9.74 -17.96
N ASP A 61 -6.54 8.75 -17.59
CA ASP A 61 -6.92 7.34 -17.66
C ASP A 61 -7.71 6.94 -16.41
N ILE A 62 -9.03 7.19 -16.45
CA ILE A 62 -9.97 6.86 -15.37
C ILE A 62 -10.19 5.35 -15.17
N SER A 63 -9.63 4.50 -16.05
CA SER A 63 -9.67 3.04 -15.85
C SER A 63 -8.71 2.57 -14.76
N LYS A 64 -7.73 3.39 -14.40
CA LYS A 64 -6.75 3.10 -13.34
C LYS A 64 -7.10 3.89 -12.09
N PRO A 65 -7.12 3.28 -10.89
CA PRO A 65 -7.37 4.00 -9.66
C PRO A 65 -6.27 5.01 -9.36
N VAL A 66 -6.65 6.15 -8.78
CA VAL A 66 -5.71 7.02 -8.05
C VAL A 66 -5.52 6.45 -6.66
N GLU A 67 -4.27 6.35 -6.21
CA GLU A 67 -3.94 5.86 -4.88
C GLU A 67 -2.97 6.81 -4.16
N PHE A 68 -3.29 7.10 -2.91
CA PHE A 68 -2.41 7.79 -1.97
C PHE A 68 -2.20 6.88 -0.78
N CYS A 69 -0.99 6.35 -0.61
CA CYS A 69 -0.61 5.53 0.52
C CYS A 69 0.32 6.32 1.43
N ILE A 70 -0.11 6.57 2.66
CA ILE A 70 0.66 7.30 3.66
C ILE A 70 1.06 6.34 4.77
N THR A 71 2.35 6.30 5.06
CA THR A 71 2.89 5.64 6.25
C THR A 71 3.16 6.70 7.31
N TYR A 72 2.54 6.54 8.47
CA TYR A 72 2.78 7.35 9.65
C TYR A 72 3.73 6.66 10.62
N THR A 73 4.58 7.45 11.25
CA THR A 73 5.45 7.06 12.36
C THR A 73 5.26 8.02 13.54
N ALA A 74 6.00 7.82 14.62
CA ALA A 74 5.95 8.64 15.84
C ALA A 74 4.49 8.82 16.33
N LEU A 75 3.78 7.70 16.44
CA LEU A 75 2.41 7.65 16.92
C LEU A 75 2.39 7.97 18.43
N ARG A 76 1.44 8.80 18.85
CA ARG A 76 1.15 9.08 20.26
C ARG A 76 0.39 7.90 20.86
N GLU A 77 0.41 7.76 22.19
CA GLU A 77 -0.28 6.66 22.88
C GLU A 77 -1.77 6.58 22.51
N GLU A 78 -2.47 7.71 22.49
CA GLU A 78 -3.88 7.79 22.09
C GLU A 78 -4.12 7.27 20.65
N GLU A 79 -3.25 7.66 19.72
CA GLU A 79 -3.31 7.21 18.32
C GLU A 79 -3.00 5.71 18.20
N PHE A 80 -2.10 5.21 19.04
CA PHE A 80 -1.75 3.79 19.09
C PHE A 80 -2.93 2.94 19.57
N GLU A 81 -3.65 3.41 20.59
CA GLU A 81 -4.84 2.73 21.10
C GLU A 81 -5.99 2.74 20.07
N GLU A 82 -6.24 3.89 19.43
CA GLU A 82 -7.30 4.04 18.45
C GLU A 82 -7.08 3.17 17.20
N PHE A 83 -5.85 3.15 16.66
CA PHE A 83 -5.54 2.46 15.42
C PHE A 83 -4.83 1.11 15.61
N ARG A 84 -4.88 0.54 16.82
CA ARG A 84 -4.11 -0.65 17.21
C ARG A 84 -4.21 -1.82 16.22
N SER A 85 -5.39 -2.04 15.62
CA SER A 85 -5.60 -3.13 14.65
C SER A 85 -4.93 -2.91 13.29
N PHE A 86 -4.51 -1.67 12.99
CA PHE A 86 -3.89 -1.27 11.73
C PHE A 86 -2.41 -0.88 11.89
N ILE A 87 -1.89 -0.92 13.12
CA ILE A 87 -0.49 -0.60 13.40
C ILE A 87 0.34 -1.87 13.32
N GLN A 88 1.41 -1.82 12.54
CA GLN A 88 2.41 -2.87 12.44
C GLN A 88 3.80 -2.25 12.57
N ASP A 89 4.65 -2.84 13.42
CA ASP A 89 6.00 -2.36 13.70
C ASP A 89 6.07 -0.86 14.09
N GLY A 90 5.05 -0.38 14.82
CA GLY A 90 4.94 1.02 15.24
C GLY A 90 4.57 2.00 14.12
N GLN A 91 4.22 1.49 12.94
CA GLN A 91 3.79 2.26 11.79
C GLN A 91 2.30 2.05 11.53
N LEU A 92 1.62 3.13 11.15
CA LEU A 92 0.24 3.09 10.66
C LEU A 92 0.25 3.38 9.17
N ILE A 93 -0.29 2.47 8.36
CA ILE A 93 -0.33 2.65 6.91
C ILE A 93 -1.76 2.75 6.42
N VAL A 94 -2.07 3.85 5.75
CA VAL A 94 -3.40 4.15 5.27
C VAL A 94 -3.35 4.49 3.80
N THR A 95 -4.14 3.76 3.01
CA THR A 95 -4.33 4.03 1.58
C THR A 95 -5.69 4.65 1.34
N LYS A 96 -5.72 5.82 0.71
CA LYS A 96 -6.92 6.36 0.06
C LYS A 96 -6.89 5.97 -1.41
N ARG A 97 -7.96 5.34 -1.88
CA ARG A 97 -8.14 4.97 -3.30
C ARG A 97 -9.37 5.65 -3.86
N ALA A 98 -9.22 6.29 -5.02
CA ALA A 98 -10.32 6.82 -5.81
C ALA A 98 -10.46 6.03 -7.11
N VAL A 99 -11.68 5.59 -7.40
CA VAL A 99 -12.07 4.84 -8.59
C VAL A 99 -13.23 5.52 -9.29
N TYR A 100 -13.28 5.45 -10.61
CA TYR A 100 -14.46 5.85 -11.37
C TYR A 100 -15.34 4.62 -11.63
N GLU A 101 -16.51 4.59 -11.00
CA GLU A 101 -17.46 3.47 -11.06
C GLU A 101 -18.87 4.03 -11.25
N ASP A 102 -19.65 3.45 -12.16
CA ASP A 102 -21.06 3.82 -12.41
C ASP A 102 -21.29 5.33 -12.65
N GLY A 103 -20.38 5.97 -13.39
CA GLY A 103 -20.51 7.38 -13.76
C GLY A 103 -20.15 8.38 -12.65
N LYS A 104 -19.55 7.91 -11.54
CA LYS A 104 -19.16 8.74 -10.40
C LYS A 104 -17.80 8.33 -9.84
N PHE A 105 -17.14 9.28 -9.19
CA PHE A 105 -15.92 8.97 -8.42
C PHE A 105 -16.30 8.47 -7.03
N VAL A 106 -15.81 7.27 -6.68
CA VAL A 106 -15.97 6.65 -5.37
C VAL A 106 -14.60 6.62 -4.69
N GLN A 107 -14.57 7.05 -3.43
CA GLN A 107 -13.34 7.15 -2.64
C GLN A 107 -13.47 6.28 -1.38
N LYS A 108 -12.43 5.50 -1.07
CA LYS A 108 -12.39 4.65 0.13
C LYS A 108 -11.01 4.70 0.79
N TYR A 109 -10.99 4.55 2.11
CA TYR A 109 -9.78 4.36 2.89
C TYR A 109 -9.61 2.88 3.25
N PHE A 110 -8.36 2.43 3.25
CA PHE A 110 -7.95 1.09 3.61
C PHE A 110 -6.80 1.22 4.61
N GLY A 111 -6.90 0.52 5.74
CA GLY A 111 -5.75 0.27 6.60
C GLY A 111 -4.98 -0.91 6.03
N ASN A 112 -3.70 -0.72 5.74
CA ASN A 112 -2.87 -1.74 5.10
C ASN A 112 -2.02 -2.47 6.14
N ALA A 113 -1.88 -3.78 5.96
CA ALA A 113 -0.85 -4.57 6.59
C ALA A 113 0.37 -4.63 5.65
N MET A 114 1.57 -4.49 6.21
CA MET A 114 2.82 -4.74 5.52
C MET A 114 2.92 -6.23 5.18
N GLN A 115 2.90 -6.55 3.89
CA GLN A 115 2.94 -7.94 3.40
C GLN A 115 3.87 -8.04 2.20
N ILE A 116 4.44 -9.22 1.98
CA ILE A 116 5.16 -9.47 0.73
C ILE A 116 4.13 -9.54 -0.41
N PRO A 117 4.28 -8.77 -1.51
CA PRO A 117 3.25 -8.69 -2.56
C PRO A 117 2.81 -10.06 -3.11
N GLN A 118 3.77 -10.96 -3.30
CA GLN A 118 3.51 -12.33 -3.76
C GLN A 118 2.65 -13.12 -2.76
N PHE A 119 2.85 -12.91 -1.45
CA PHE A 119 2.05 -13.55 -0.41
C PHE A 119 0.67 -12.91 -0.30
N ALA A 120 0.56 -11.60 -0.53
CA ALA A 120 -0.74 -10.94 -0.63
C ALA A 120 -1.60 -11.53 -1.76
N GLU A 121 -1.02 -11.84 -2.92
CA GLU A 121 -1.74 -12.55 -4.00
C GLU A 121 -2.19 -13.96 -3.56
N ILE A 122 -1.34 -14.71 -2.86
CA ILE A 122 -1.71 -16.02 -2.30
C ILE A 122 -2.90 -15.88 -1.34
N ARG A 123 -2.89 -14.87 -0.47
CA ARG A 123 -3.95 -14.61 0.52
C ARG A 123 -5.31 -14.26 -0.11
N LYS A 124 -5.35 -13.72 -1.33
CA LYS A 124 -6.59 -13.41 -2.05
C LYS A 124 -7.39 -14.67 -2.45
N HIS A 125 -6.77 -15.83 -2.50
CA HIS A 125 -7.48 -17.07 -2.81
C HIS A 125 -8.42 -17.47 -1.68
N SER A 126 -9.71 -17.61 -2.01
CA SER A 126 -10.75 -18.02 -1.06
C SER A 126 -10.76 -19.52 -0.77
N LYS A 127 -10.31 -20.36 -1.71
CA LYS A 127 -10.23 -21.82 -1.54
C LYS A 127 -8.90 -22.24 -0.92
N LYS A 128 -8.97 -23.11 0.09
CA LYS A 128 -7.78 -23.65 0.78
C LYS A 128 -6.84 -24.41 -0.16
N SER A 129 -7.37 -25.13 -1.15
CA SER A 129 -6.57 -25.85 -2.17
C SER A 129 -5.74 -24.90 -3.02
N ASP A 130 -6.32 -23.77 -3.40
CA ASP A 130 -5.72 -22.83 -4.35
C ASP A 130 -4.58 -22.08 -3.68
N LYS A 131 -4.73 -21.71 -2.39
CA LYS A 131 -3.63 -21.19 -1.56
C LYS A 131 -2.43 -22.12 -1.52
N VAL A 132 -2.65 -23.41 -1.28
CA VAL A 132 -1.58 -24.43 -1.19
C VAL A 132 -0.88 -24.59 -2.54
N SER A 133 -1.64 -24.64 -3.63
CA SER A 133 -1.08 -24.72 -4.99
C SER A 133 -0.24 -23.49 -5.33
N ALA A 134 -0.75 -22.28 -5.06
CA ALA A 134 -0.04 -21.03 -5.34
C ALA A 134 1.26 -20.90 -4.52
N TRP A 135 1.24 -21.27 -3.24
CA TRP A 135 2.46 -21.35 -2.43
C TRP A 135 3.48 -22.33 -3.01
N ASN A 136 3.06 -23.55 -3.31
CA ASN A 136 3.97 -24.58 -3.84
C ASN A 136 4.52 -24.22 -5.22
N GLU A 137 3.77 -23.47 -6.03
CA GLU A 137 4.26 -22.89 -7.29
C GLU A 137 5.34 -21.84 -7.03
N LEU A 138 5.12 -20.93 -6.09
CA LEU A 138 6.09 -19.90 -5.68
C LEU A 138 7.40 -20.54 -5.18
N VAL A 139 7.32 -21.59 -4.34
CA VAL A 139 8.51 -22.37 -3.92
C VAL A 139 9.24 -22.99 -5.11
N THR A 140 8.50 -23.47 -6.11
CA THR A 140 9.08 -24.13 -7.30
C THR A 140 9.76 -23.14 -8.25
N LYS A 141 9.25 -21.90 -8.35
CA LYS A 141 9.87 -20.83 -9.13
C LYS A 141 11.19 -20.33 -8.54
N ALA A 142 11.47 -20.67 -7.27
CA ALA A 142 12.63 -20.19 -6.52
C ALA A 142 12.72 -18.64 -6.49
N ASP A 143 11.56 -17.97 -6.54
CA ASP A 143 11.47 -16.51 -6.43
C ASP A 143 12.00 -16.01 -5.06
N PHE A 144 12.01 -16.89 -4.06
CA PHE A 144 12.58 -16.67 -2.73
C PHE A 144 13.49 -17.85 -2.36
N PRO A 145 14.82 -17.71 -2.46
CA PRO A 145 15.76 -18.82 -2.31
C PRO A 145 15.74 -19.48 -0.92
N ASP A 146 15.30 -18.73 0.09
CA ASP A 146 15.22 -19.21 1.48
C ASP A 146 13.93 -20.02 1.76
N ILE A 147 12.96 -20.02 0.83
CA ILE A 147 11.72 -20.81 0.94
C ILE A 147 11.89 -22.13 0.21
N THR A 148 12.16 -23.20 0.96
CA THR A 148 12.35 -24.55 0.39
C THR A 148 11.23 -25.53 0.74
N HIS A 149 10.34 -25.18 1.67
CA HIS A 149 9.33 -26.07 2.19
C HIS A 149 7.97 -25.91 1.49
N ARG A 150 7.51 -27.00 0.86
CA ARG A 150 6.14 -27.10 0.35
C ARG A 150 5.14 -27.24 1.50
N ALA A 151 3.99 -26.60 1.36
CA ALA A 151 2.89 -26.70 2.32
C ALA A 151 1.90 -27.82 1.93
N LYS A 152 1.30 -28.46 2.95
CA LYS A 152 0.28 -29.50 2.82
C LYS A 152 -1.12 -29.04 3.21
N SER A 153 -1.23 -27.89 3.87
CA SER A 153 -2.50 -27.29 4.28
C SER A 153 -2.44 -25.77 4.17
N ALA A 154 -3.59 -25.11 4.08
CA ALA A 154 -3.67 -23.65 4.07
C ALA A 154 -3.10 -23.03 5.36
N ASP A 155 -3.29 -23.69 6.50
CA ASP A 155 -2.76 -23.20 7.79
C ASP A 155 -1.21 -23.21 7.82
N GLN A 156 -0.58 -24.20 7.15
CA GLN A 156 0.87 -24.21 6.96
C GLN A 156 1.33 -23.08 6.02
N VAL A 157 0.58 -22.80 4.95
CA VAL A 157 0.87 -21.66 4.06
C VAL A 157 0.83 -20.35 4.84
N ASP A 158 -0.24 -20.12 5.61
CA ASP A 158 -0.39 -18.89 6.39
C ASP A 158 0.72 -18.76 7.47
N SER A 159 1.14 -19.87 8.09
CA SER A 159 2.26 -19.89 9.04
C SER A 159 3.60 -19.57 8.37
N PHE A 160 3.93 -20.23 7.26
CA PHE A 160 5.19 -20.00 6.53
C PHE A 160 5.27 -18.58 5.96
N MET A 161 4.17 -18.05 5.41
CA MET A 161 4.13 -16.66 4.95
C MET A 161 4.43 -15.69 6.11
N SER A 162 3.83 -15.92 7.27
CA SER A 162 4.03 -15.05 8.45
C SER A 162 5.44 -15.15 9.03
N GLU A 163 5.99 -16.36 9.15
CA GLU A 163 7.38 -16.58 9.60
C GLU A 163 8.38 -15.89 8.67
N TYR A 164 8.19 -16.04 7.37
CA TYR A 164 9.06 -15.43 6.37
C TYR A 164 8.93 -13.89 6.35
N GLU A 165 7.72 -13.36 6.42
CA GLU A 165 7.49 -11.91 6.52
C GLU A 165 8.11 -11.28 7.77
N ASN A 166 8.12 -12.00 8.89
CA ASN A 166 8.79 -11.57 10.12
C ASN A 166 10.31 -11.63 10.01
N ALA A 167 10.85 -12.62 9.31
CA ALA A 167 12.30 -12.77 9.09
C ALA A 167 12.85 -11.79 8.05
N HIS A 168 12.01 -11.35 7.10
CA HIS A 168 12.38 -10.48 5.98
C HIS A 168 11.54 -9.19 5.94
N PRO A 169 11.64 -8.34 6.97
CA PRO A 169 10.84 -7.13 7.07
C PRO A 169 11.02 -6.18 5.87
N GLU A 170 12.20 -6.19 5.22
CA GLU A 170 12.58 -5.39 4.06
C GLU A 170 11.85 -5.74 2.76
N LEU A 171 11.27 -6.94 2.68
CA LEU A 171 10.53 -7.40 1.49
C LEU A 171 9.04 -7.05 1.55
N ARG A 172 8.54 -6.67 2.73
CA ARG A 172 7.15 -6.30 2.94
C ARG A 172 6.86 -4.94 2.33
N ARG A 173 5.69 -4.80 1.72
CA ARG A 173 5.17 -3.57 1.14
C ARG A 173 3.71 -3.39 1.55
N PRO A 174 3.23 -2.14 1.60
CA PRO A 174 1.82 -1.87 1.87
C PRO A 174 0.89 -2.17 0.70
#